data_AF-A0A377CHE3-F1
#
_entry.id   AF-A0A377CHE3-F1
#
_cell.length_a   1.000
_cell.length_b   1.000
_cell.length_c   1.000
_cell.angle_alpha   90.00
_cell.angle_beta   90.00
_cell.angle_gamma   90.00
#
_symmetry.space_group_name_H-M   'P 1'
#
loop_
_entity.id
_entity.type
_entity.pdbx_description
1 polymer ?
#
loop_
_entity_poly.entity_id
_entity_poly.type
_entity_poly.pdbx_seq_one_letter_code
_entity_poly.pdbx_strand_id
1 'polypeptide(L)'
;MASFQSSATIYDVCFNHFFRARNEQDGGDLVYFQGHISPGVYARAFLEGRLTQEQLDNFRQEVHGNGLSSYPHPKLMPGILAVPDRIYGSGSDWCYLPG
;
A
#
# COMPACT_ATOMS: atom_id res chain seq x y z
N MET A 1 -15.05 0.46 -3.68
CA MET A 1 -15.09 -0.95 -4.11
C MET A 1 -15.05 -1.10 -5.63
N ALA A 2 -15.91 -0.44 -6.40
CA ALA A 2 -15.94 -0.56 -7.87
C ALA A 2 -14.58 -0.29 -8.56
N SER A 3 -13.84 0.74 -8.13
CA SER A 3 -12.53 1.09 -8.71
C SER A 3 -11.45 0.03 -8.51
N PHE A 4 -11.49 -0.73 -7.39
CA PHE A 4 -10.56 -1.84 -7.17
C PHE A 4 -10.94 -3.05 -8.01
N GLN A 5 -12.24 -3.41 -8.05
CA GLN A 5 -12.67 -4.57 -8.82
C GLN A 5 -12.35 -4.46 -10.31
N SER A 6 -12.43 -3.25 -10.88
CA SER A 6 -12.07 -3.03 -12.29
C SER A 6 -10.57 -3.10 -12.57
N SER A 7 -9.71 -2.95 -11.56
CA SER A 7 -8.25 -2.88 -11.71
C SER A 7 -7.51 -4.05 -11.03
N ALA A 8 -8.21 -4.90 -10.28
CA ALA A 8 -7.64 -5.98 -9.48
C ALA A 8 -6.75 -6.92 -10.30
N THR A 9 -7.20 -7.31 -11.50
CA THR A 9 -6.44 -8.21 -12.40
C THR A 9 -5.10 -7.60 -12.84
N ILE A 10 -5.08 -6.30 -13.12
CA ILE A 10 -3.86 -5.60 -13.54
C ILE A 10 -2.86 -5.59 -12.38
N TYR A 11 -3.32 -5.20 -11.19
CA TYR A 11 -2.46 -5.20 -10.01
C TYR A 11 -1.96 -6.61 -9.68
N ASP A 12 -2.80 -7.63 -9.76
CA ASP A 12 -2.39 -9.01 -9.46
C ASP A 12 -1.31 -9.53 -10.42
N VAL A 13 -1.45 -9.30 -11.73
CA VAL A 13 -0.41 -9.63 -12.71
C VAL A 13 0.89 -8.86 -12.41
N CYS A 14 0.79 -7.57 -12.07
CA CYS A 14 1.95 -6.78 -11.69
C CYS A 14 2.64 -7.34 -10.44
N PHE A 15 1.89 -7.63 -9.37
CA PHE A 15 2.43 -8.20 -8.13
C PHE A 15 3.13 -9.54 -8.34
N ASN A 16 2.60 -10.40 -9.22
CA ASN A 16 3.14 -11.75 -9.40
C ASN A 16 4.34 -11.82 -10.35
N HIS A 17 4.50 -10.84 -11.26
CA HIS A 17 5.48 -10.95 -12.35
C HIS A 17 6.40 -9.75 -12.56
N PHE A 18 6.02 -8.56 -12.10
CA PHE A 18 6.73 -7.33 -12.46
C PHE A 18 7.28 -6.60 -11.25
N PHE A 19 6.43 -6.42 -10.25
CA PHE A 19 6.68 -5.61 -9.07
C PHE A 19 7.79 -6.19 -8.22
N ARG A 20 8.88 -5.43 -8.12
CA ARG A 20 10.05 -5.74 -7.30
C ARG A 20 9.92 -5.05 -5.96
N ALA A 21 9.94 -5.85 -4.89
CA ALA A 21 10.03 -5.33 -3.54
C ALA A 21 11.44 -4.80 -3.24
N ARG A 22 11.56 -4.00 -2.17
CA ARG A 22 12.85 -3.47 -1.71
C ARG A 22 13.84 -4.61 -1.46
N ASN A 23 15.06 -4.46 -1.95
CA ASN A 23 16.15 -5.42 -1.76
C ASN A 23 17.42 -4.71 -1.25
N GLU A 24 18.52 -5.45 -1.09
CA GLU A 24 19.78 -4.89 -0.58
C GLU A 24 20.52 -3.98 -1.59
N GLN A 25 20.19 -4.08 -2.88
CA GLN A 25 20.88 -3.39 -3.97
C GLN A 25 20.15 -2.10 -4.37
N ASP A 26 18.81 -2.12 -4.34
CA ASP A 26 17.95 -1.00 -4.69
C ASP A 26 16.67 -0.95 -3.84
N GLY A 27 16.00 0.21 -3.88
CA GLY A 27 14.77 0.48 -3.15
C GLY A 27 13.57 -0.40 -3.57
N GLY A 28 13.68 -1.19 -4.63
CA GLY A 28 12.53 -1.80 -5.32
C GLY A 28 11.81 -0.81 -6.23
N ASP A 29 10.69 -1.25 -6.80
CA ASP A 29 9.88 -0.43 -7.70
C ASP A 29 9.08 0.63 -6.94
N LEU A 30 9.01 1.83 -7.52
CA LEU A 30 8.15 2.93 -7.07
C LEU A 30 6.80 2.82 -7.78
N VAL A 31 5.75 2.46 -7.04
CA VAL A 31 4.42 2.22 -7.60
C VAL A 31 3.42 3.30 -7.18
N TYR A 32 2.81 3.98 -8.17
CA TYR A 32 1.68 4.90 -7.98
C TYR A 32 0.39 4.12 -7.80
N PHE A 33 0.07 3.72 -6.58
CA PHE A 33 -1.24 3.15 -6.30
C PHE A 33 -2.33 4.22 -6.42
N GLN A 34 -3.40 3.90 -7.14
CA GLN A 34 -4.58 4.77 -7.16
C GLN A 34 -5.18 4.83 -5.74
N GLY A 35 -5.37 6.02 -5.18
CA GLY A 35 -5.81 6.15 -3.78
C GLY A 35 -7.05 5.30 -3.42
N HIS A 36 -8.03 5.20 -4.31
CA HIS A 36 -9.28 4.45 -4.07
C HIS A 36 -9.13 2.91 -4.09
N ILE A 37 -7.96 2.38 -4.45
CA ILE A 37 -7.68 0.94 -4.42
C ILE A 37 -7.04 0.47 -3.09
N SER A 38 -6.83 1.39 -2.14
CA SER A 38 -6.28 1.08 -0.81
C SER A 38 -6.92 -0.13 -0.11
N PRO A 39 -8.25 -0.39 -0.17
CA PRO A 39 -8.82 -1.57 0.47
C PRO A 39 -8.31 -2.89 -0.13
N GLY A 40 -8.03 -2.89 -1.44
CA GLY A 40 -7.50 -4.07 -2.13
C GLY A 40 -6.04 -4.34 -1.81
N VAL A 41 -5.24 -3.28 -1.66
CA VAL A 41 -3.84 -3.38 -1.22
C VAL A 41 -3.78 -3.92 0.22
N TYR A 42 -4.64 -3.44 1.12
CA TYR A 42 -4.71 -3.95 2.48
C TYR A 42 -5.22 -5.39 2.55
N ALA A 43 -6.19 -5.77 1.72
CA ALA A 43 -6.63 -7.16 1.63
C ALA A 43 -5.48 -8.10 1.22
N ARG A 44 -4.65 -7.70 0.25
CA ARG A 44 -3.45 -8.47 -0.12
C ARG A 44 -2.42 -8.51 1.00
N ALA A 45 -2.13 -7.39 1.64
CA ALA A 45 -1.19 -7.33 2.77
C ALA A 45 -1.64 -8.20 3.96
N PHE A 46 -2.95 -8.34 4.19
CA PHE A 46 -3.50 -9.28 5.16
C PHE A 46 -3.27 -10.74 4.76
N LEU A 47 -3.53 -11.09 3.49
CA LEU A 47 -3.26 -12.43 2.97
C LEU A 47 -1.76 -12.79 2.99
N GLU A 48 -0.88 -11.79 2.82
CA GLU A 48 0.58 -11.92 2.96
C GLU A 48 1.05 -11.96 4.43
N GLY A 49 0.13 -11.85 5.40
CA GLY A 49 0.44 -11.91 6.83
C GLY A 49 1.09 -10.64 7.40
N ARG A 50 1.10 -9.53 6.64
CA ARG A 50 1.68 -8.24 7.03
C ARG A 50 0.71 -7.37 7.83
N LEU A 51 -0.59 -7.67 7.73
CA LEU A 51 -1.65 -7.01 8.49
C LEU A 51 -2.37 -8.01 9.38
N THR A 52 -2.80 -7.55 10.54
CA THR A 52 -3.67 -8.30 11.44
C THR A 52 -5.14 -8.06 11.10
N GLN A 53 -6.01 -8.97 11.53
CA GLN A 53 -7.46 -8.80 11.38
C GLN A 53 -7.96 -7.55 12.12
N GLU A 54 -7.41 -7.27 13.30
CA GLU A 54 -7.76 -6.08 14.09
C GLU A 54 -7.47 -4.77 13.32
N GLN A 55 -6.35 -4.72 12.59
CA GLN A 55 -6.02 -3.58 11.74
C GLN A 55 -7.02 -3.42 10.58
N LEU A 56 -7.46 -4.53 9.97
CA LEU A 56 -8.51 -4.49 8.94
C LEU A 56 -9.85 -4.00 9.50
N ASP A 57 -10.22 -4.47 10.69
CA ASP A 57 -11.45 -4.05 11.37
C ASP A 57 -11.44 -2.56 11.72
N ASN A 58 -10.24 -2.01 11.98
CA ASN A 58 -9.99 -0.59 12.22
C ASN A 58 -9.71 0.22 10.94
N PHE A 59 -10.17 -0.23 9.76
CA PHE A 59 -10.04 0.54 8.53
C PHE A 59 -10.73 1.90 8.65
N ARG A 60 -9.99 2.98 8.35
CA ARG A 60 -10.34 4.40 8.54
C ARG A 60 -10.48 4.87 9.99
N GLN A 61 -9.99 4.11 10.96
CA GLN A 61 -10.04 4.44 12.38
C GLN A 61 -8.63 4.54 12.99
N GLU A 62 -7.93 5.62 12.65
CA GLU A 62 -6.48 5.76 12.88
C GLU A 62 -6.14 6.40 14.25
N VAL A 63 -7.12 7.02 14.91
CA VAL A 63 -6.93 7.86 16.11
C VAL A 63 -6.30 7.08 17.27
N HIS A 64 -6.55 5.78 17.34
CA HIS A 64 -6.05 4.90 18.40
C HIS A 64 -4.77 4.14 18.01
N GLY A 65 -4.15 4.47 16.87
CA GLY A 65 -2.83 3.98 16.46
C GLY A 65 -2.79 2.58 15.84
N ASN A 66 -3.87 1.80 15.91
CA ASN A 66 -3.95 0.45 15.33
C ASN A 66 -4.92 0.34 14.13
N GLY A 67 -5.13 1.44 13.41
CA GLY A 67 -6.03 1.52 12.26
C GLY A 67 -5.31 1.74 10.94
N LEU A 68 -6.04 1.53 9.84
CA LEU A 68 -5.52 1.70 8.48
C LEU A 68 -6.05 3.00 7.86
N SER A 69 -5.17 3.75 7.21
CA SER A 69 -5.54 5.01 6.55
C SER A 69 -6.51 4.81 5.38
N SER A 70 -7.37 5.79 5.15
CA SER A 70 -8.34 5.78 4.05
C SER A 70 -7.69 5.68 2.66
N TYR A 71 -6.50 6.26 2.53
CA TYR A 71 -5.66 6.32 1.34
C TYR A 71 -4.23 5.92 1.72
N PRO A 72 -3.38 5.53 0.75
CA PRO A 72 -2.00 5.23 1.05
C PRO A 72 -1.32 6.50 1.57
N HIS A 73 -1.17 6.64 2.88
CA HIS A 73 -0.54 7.81 3.49
C HIS A 73 0.75 7.37 4.19
N PRO A 74 1.90 7.47 3.52
CA PRO A 74 3.17 6.96 4.04
C PRO A 74 3.60 7.58 5.37
N LYS A 75 3.18 8.83 5.63
CA LYS A 75 3.44 9.50 6.89
C LYS A 75 2.67 8.87 8.07
N LEU A 76 1.48 8.33 7.81
CA LEU A 76 0.64 7.65 8.80
C LEU A 76 0.95 6.15 8.87
N MET A 77 1.50 5.56 7.80
CA MET A 77 1.76 4.12 7.67
C MET A 77 3.18 3.79 7.13
N PRO A 78 4.26 4.23 7.80
CA PRO A 78 5.62 4.10 7.28
C PRO A 78 6.12 2.64 7.14
N GLY A 79 5.53 1.69 7.87
CA GLY A 79 5.90 0.27 7.80
C GLY A 79 5.20 -0.52 6.68
N ILE A 80 4.15 0.05 6.08
CA ILE A 80 3.34 -0.61 5.04
C ILE A 80 3.58 0.05 3.68
N LEU A 81 3.86 1.34 3.69
CA LEU A 81 4.07 2.17 2.51
C LEU A 81 5.28 3.06 2.78
N ALA A 82 6.44 2.72 2.20
CA ALA A 82 7.65 3.53 2.36
C ALA A 82 7.74 4.59 1.25
N VAL A 83 8.04 5.85 1.58
CA VAL A 83 8.40 6.88 0.58
C VAL A 83 9.91 7.01 0.59
N PRO A 84 10.56 7.26 -0.56
CA PRO A 84 11.94 7.74 -0.55
C PRO A 84 12.06 9.08 0.19
N ASP A 85 13.13 9.26 0.99
CA ASP A 85 13.32 10.39 1.93
C ASP A 85 13.22 11.80 1.33
N ARG A 86 13.14 11.97 0.00
CA ARG A 86 12.90 13.25 -0.66
C ARG A 86 12.05 13.12 -1.93
N ILE A 87 10.73 13.25 -1.80
CA ILE A 87 9.85 13.61 -2.92
C ILE A 87 8.87 14.70 -2.47
N TYR A 88 8.95 15.87 -3.11
CA TYR A 88 7.91 16.90 -3.05
C TYR A 88 6.98 16.68 -4.25
N GLY A 89 5.75 16.22 -4.02
CA GLY A 89 4.77 16.02 -5.09
C GLY A 89 3.35 16.04 -4.54
N SER A 90 2.59 17.09 -4.86
CA SER A 90 1.17 17.20 -4.54
C SER A 90 0.34 16.38 -5.53
N GLY A 91 0.18 15.09 -5.26
CA GLY A 91 -0.68 14.22 -6.06
C GLY A 91 -0.22 12.76 -6.03
N SER A 92 -1.08 11.88 -5.50
CA SER A 92 -0.89 10.43 -5.37
C SER A 92 0.41 10.00 -4.66
N ASP A 93 0.24 9.61 -3.41
CA ASP A 93 1.29 9.24 -2.46
C ASP A 93 2.21 8.12 -3.00
N TRP A 94 3.50 8.46 -3.16
CA TRP A 94 4.57 7.59 -3.67
C TRP A 94 4.84 6.47 -2.65
N CYS A 95 4.79 5.19 -3.06
CA CYS A 95 5.03 4.08 -2.14
C CYS A 95 5.94 3.03 -2.78
N TYR A 96 7.00 2.62 -2.06
CA TYR A 96 7.72 1.39 -2.32
C TYR A 96 6.85 0.20 -1.93
N LEU A 97 7.02 -0.88 -2.68
CA LEU A 97 6.50 -2.17 -2.31
C LEU A 97 7.31 -2.72 -1.12
N PRO A 98 6.65 -3.04 0.01
CA PRO A 98 7.35 -3.65 1.13
C PRO A 98 7.93 -5.01 0.71
N GLY A 99 9.19 -5.23 1.12
CA GLY A 99 9.95 -6.49 1.04
C GLY A 99 9.34 -7.62 1.84
#